data_AF-A0A6I7Q8K2-F1
#
_entry.id   AF-A0A6I7Q8K2-F1
#
_cell.length_a   1.000
_cell.length_b   1.000
_cell.length_c   1.000
_cell.angle_alpha   90.00
_cell.angle_beta   90.00
_cell.angle_gamma   90.00
#
_symmetry.space_group_name_H-M   'P 1'
#
loop_
_entity.id
_entity.type
_entity.pdbx_description
1 polymer ?
#
loop_
_entity_poly.entity_id
_entity_poly.type
_entity_poly.pdbx_seq_one_letter_code
_entity_poly.pdbx_strand_id
1 'polypeptide(L)' 'MKTIQSIVVVGATGMLGSKVSRILKEEGCSVTAVVRNTQKIEEIESPNVDL' A
#
# COMPACT_ATOMS: atom_id res chain seq x y z
N MET A 1 -0.12 -25.01 0.46
CA MET A 1 0.33 -23.77 1.12
C MET A 1 0.25 -22.66 0.08
N LYS A 2 -0.49 -21.57 0.33
CA LYS A 2 -0.58 -20.44 -0.61
C LYS A 2 0.69 -19.58 -0.40
N THR A 3 1.48 -19.36 -1.44
CA THR A 3 2.67 -18.50 -1.35
C THR A 3 2.21 -17.06 -1.16
N ILE A 4 2.62 -16.41 -0.07
CA ILE A 4 2.38 -14.98 0.15
C ILE A 4 3.42 -14.24 -0.69
N GLN A 5 2.98 -13.46 -1.67
CA GLN A 5 3.88 -12.63 -2.47
C GLN A 5 4.24 -11.37 -1.69
N SER A 6 5.55 -11.13 -1.54
CA SER A 6 6.09 -9.89 -0.94
C SER A 6 6.40 -8.86 -2.02
N ILE A 7 5.85 -7.65 -1.88
CA ILE A 7 5.92 -6.60 -2.90
C ILE A 7 6.36 -5.29 -2.26
N VAL A 8 7.27 -4.57 -2.93
CA VAL A 8 7.70 -3.22 -2.54
C VAL A 8 7.05 -2.20 -3.46
N VAL A 9 6.37 -1.20 -2.89
CA VAL A 9 5.75 -0.11 -3.66
C VAL A 9 6.48 1.21 -3.36
N VAL A 10 7.17 1.74 -4.36
CA VAL A 10 7.86 3.04 -4.27
C VAL A 10 6.90 4.16 -4.62
N GLY A 11 6.89 5.22 -3.81
CA GLY A 11 5.93 6.32 -3.98
C GLY A 11 4.51 5.91 -3.57
N ALA A 12 4.39 5.07 -2.55
CA ALA A 12 3.12 4.49 -2.08
C ALA A 12 2.08 5.53 -1.62
N THR A 13 2.47 6.78 -1.36
CA THR A 13 1.57 7.89 -1.02
C THR A 13 1.10 8.69 -2.24
N GLY A 14 1.57 8.38 -3.45
CA GLY A 14 1.13 9.05 -4.68
C GLY A 14 -0.22 8.52 -5.16
N MET A 15 -0.86 9.24 -6.10
CA MET A 15 -2.19 8.90 -6.65
C MET A 15 -2.32 7.43 -7.09
N LEU A 16 -1.28 6.89 -7.74
CA LEU A 16 -1.26 5.50 -8.18
C LEU A 16 -0.72 4.56 -7.09
N GLY A 17 0.34 4.98 -6.40
CA GLY A 17 0.99 4.16 -5.38
C GLY A 17 0.06 3.77 -4.23
N SER A 18 -0.86 4.65 -3.85
CA SER A 18 -1.83 4.39 -2.77
C SER A 18 -2.87 3.37 -3.20
N LYS A 19 -3.49 3.56 -4.37
CA LYS A 19 -4.48 2.64 -4.95
C LYS A 19 -3.88 1.27 -5.22
N VAL A 20 -2.67 1.20 -5.79
CA VAL A 20 -1.95 -0.06 -6.02
C VAL A 20 -1.63 -0.78 -4.71
N SER A 21 -1.11 -0.06 -3.71
CA SER A 21 -0.79 -0.66 -2.40
C SER A 21 -2.03 -1.24 -1.73
N ARG A 22 -3.18 -0.58 -1.87
CA ARG A 22 -4.46 -1.06 -1.34
C ARG A 22 -4.93 -2.34 -2.01
N ILE A 23 -4.97 -2.36 -3.35
CA ILE A 23 -5.38 -3.55 -4.12
C ILE A 23 -4.49 -4.75 -3.77
N LEU A 24 -3.17 -4.57 -3.69
CA LEU A 24 -2.24 -5.65 -3.34
C LEU A 24 -2.47 -6.20 -1.93
N LYS A 25 -2.83 -5.35 -0.96
CA LYS A 25 -3.23 -5.79 0.38
C LYS A 25 -4.54 -6.59 0.35
N GLU A 26 -5.53 -6.12 -0.40
CA GLU A 26 -6.84 -6.80 -0.57
C GLU A 26 -6.69 -8.18 -1.24
N GLU A 27 -5.73 -8.35 -2.14
CA GLU A 27 -5.37 -9.64 -2.76
C GLU A 27 -4.56 -10.58 -1.83
N GLY A 28 -4.23 -10.12 -0.62
CA GLY A 28 -3.50 -10.90 0.39
C GLY A 28 -1.99 -10.93 0.18
N CYS A 29 -1.43 -9.97 -0.56
CA CYS A 29 0.02 -9.80 -0.66
C CYS A 29 0.60 -9.13 0.60
N SER A 30 1.87 -9.42 0.89
CA SER A 30 2.65 -8.70 1.89
C SER A 30 3.28 -7.48 1.24
N VAL A 31 2.78 -6.28 1.56
CA VAL A 31 3.20 -5.02 0.90
C VAL A 31 4.10 -4.20 1.82
N THR A 32 5.28 -3.82 1.32
CA THR A 32 6.17 -2.83 1.95
C THR A 32 6.07 -1.51 1.18
N ALA A 33 5.53 -0.47 1.83
CA ALA A 33 5.41 0.86 1.26
C ALA A 33 6.70 1.67 1.46
N VAL A 34 7.29 2.17 0.39
CA VAL A 34 8.43 3.08 0.44
C VAL A 34 7.92 4.50 0.20
N VAL A 35 8.02 5.31 1.25
CA VAL A 35 7.52 6.68 1.30
C VAL A 35 8.66 7.65 1.60
N ARG A 36 8.53 8.90 1.14
CA ARG A 36 9.53 9.96 1.45
C ARG A 36 9.36 10.52 2.86
N ASN A 37 8.13 10.57 3.35
CA ASN A 37 7.79 11.05 4.69
C ASN A 37 6.81 10.06 5.33
N THR A 38 7.22 9.46 6.45
CA THR A 38 6.44 8.49 7.21
C THR A 38 5.22 9.11 7.92
N GLN A 39 5.18 10.43 8.08
CA GLN A 39 4.04 11.15 8.66
C GLN A 39 2.80 11.17 7.77
N LYS A 40 2.91 10.79 6.48
CA LYS A 40 1.78 10.70 5.54
C LYS A 40 1.18 9.29 5.43
N ILE A 41 1.57 8.36 6.30
CA ILE A 41 1.17 6.95 6.20
C ILE A 41 -0.30 6.70 6.61
N GLU A 42 -0.91 7.62 7.37
CA GLU A 42 -2.30 7.49 7.86
C GLU A 42 -3.34 7.31 6.74
N GLU A 43 -3.05 7.77 5.53
CA GLU A 43 -3.90 7.61 4.33
C GLU A 43 -3.86 6.18 3.74
N ILE A 44 -2.78 5.42 3.96
CA ILE A 44 -2.58 4.06 3.38
C ILE A 44 -3.09 2.96 4.32
N GLU A 45 -3.27 3.27 5.61
CA GLU A 45 -3.76 2.34 6.63
C GLU A 45 -5.26 2.45 6.89
N SER A 46 -5.90 3.52 6.44
CA SER A 46 -7.34 3.74 6.62
C SER A 46 -8.15 3.01 5.53
N PRO A 47 -9.05 2.06 5.89
CA PRO A 47 -9.78 1.26 4.91
C PRO A 47 -10.84 2.03 4.11
N ASN A 48 -11.16 3.28 4.46
CA ASN A 48 -12.26 4.05 3.86
C ASN A 48 -11.90 5.51 3.60
N VAL A 49 -10.81 5.78 2.88
CA VAL A 49 -10.61 7.11 2.29
C VAL A 49 -11.08 7.06 0.85
N ASP A 50 -12.27 7.64 0.61
CA ASP A 50 -12.74 7.99 -0.73
C ASP A 50 -11.84 9.12 -1.26
N LEU A 51 -10.88 8.75 -2.11
CA LEU A 51 -10.12 9.65 -2.99
C LEU A 51 -10.63 9.55 -4.42
#